data_AF-A0A504ZBX4-F1
#
_entry.id   AF-A0A504ZBX4-F1
#
_cell.length_a   1.000
_cell.length_b   1.000
_cell.length_c   1.000
_cell.angle_alpha   90.00
_cell.angle_beta   90.00
_cell.angle_gamma   90.00
#
_symmetry.space_group_name_H-M   'P 1'
#
loop_
_entity.id
_entity.type
_entity.pdbx_description
1 polymer ?
#
loop_
_entity_poly.entity_id
_entity_poly.type
_entity_poly.pdbx_seq_one_letter_code
_entity_poly.pdbx_strand_id
1 'polypeptide(L)'
;MISLTGELVSESLESSGGKHVAGNRITLGDLFLFTTLTHVMETVPGFLEQKFPKLHEFHKSLPTSCSRLSEYLKKRAKTPF
;
A
#
# COMPACT_ATOMS: atom_id res chain seq x y z
N MET A 1 -3.36 -19.76 3.31
CA MET A 1 -3.84 -18.73 4.25
C MET A 1 -3.53 -17.31 3.75
N ILE A 2 -2.30 -16.98 3.33
CA ILE A 2 -1.93 -15.63 2.84
C ILE A 2 -2.75 -15.16 1.61
N SER A 3 -3.14 -16.06 0.71
CA SER A 3 -3.96 -15.70 -0.48
C SER A 3 -5.31 -15.08 -0.11
N LEU A 4 -6.00 -15.67 0.88
CA LEU A 4 -7.36 -15.26 1.26
C LEU A 4 -7.39 -13.84 1.83
N THR A 5 -6.40 -13.47 2.66
CA THR A 5 -6.32 -12.13 3.25
C THR A 5 -5.95 -11.07 2.20
N GLY A 6 -5.05 -11.38 1.27
CA GLY A 6 -4.69 -10.46 0.19
C GLY A 6 -5.85 -10.18 -0.77
N GLU A 7 -6.63 -11.20 -1.10
CA GLU A 7 -7.84 -11.09 -1.92
C GLU A 7 -8.88 -10.18 -1.25
N LEU A 8 -9.19 -10.41 0.04
CA LEU A 8 -10.14 -9.56 0.79
C LEU A 8 -9.70 -8.10 0.88
N VAL A 9 -8.41 -7.83 1.08
CA VAL A 9 -7.88 -6.45 1.13
C VAL A 9 -7.97 -5.79 -0.24
N SER A 10 -7.66 -6.52 -1.31
CA SER A 10 -7.79 -6.03 -2.68
C SER A 10 -9.25 -5.70 -3.03
N GLU A 11 -10.19 -6.58 -2.68
CA GLU A 11 -11.63 -6.35 -2.87
C GLU A 11 -12.12 -5.15 -2.06
N SER A 12 -11.67 -5.02 -0.80
CA SER A 12 -12.02 -3.89 0.06
C SER A 12 -11.56 -2.57 -0.55
N LEU A 13 -10.32 -2.51 -1.04
CA LEU A 13 -9.78 -1.31 -1.68
C LEU A 13 -10.47 -1.02 -3.02
N GLU A 14 -10.85 -2.04 -3.78
CA GLU A 14 -11.60 -1.86 -5.02
C GLU A 14 -13.00 -1.31 -4.76
N SER A 15 -13.68 -1.82 -3.71
CA SER A 15 -15.00 -1.35 -3.32
C SER A 15 -15.02 0.13 -2.90
N SER A 16 -13.89 0.67 -2.43
CA SER A 16 -13.72 2.08 -2.08
C SER A 16 -13.24 2.95 -3.24
N GLY A 17 -13.09 2.40 -4.45
CA GLY A 17 -12.68 3.13 -5.66
C GLY A 17 -11.18 3.07 -5.97
N GLY A 18 -10.43 2.20 -5.28
CA GLY A 18 -9.05 1.82 -5.64
C GLY A 18 -7.95 2.79 -5.21
N LYS A 19 -8.29 4.02 -4.84
CA LYS A 19 -7.30 5.09 -4.52
C LYS A 19 -7.09 5.31 -3.03
N HIS A 20 -8.16 5.16 -2.25
CA HIS A 20 -8.14 5.33 -0.81
C HIS A 20 -8.94 4.22 -0.15
N VAL A 21 -8.53 3.79 1.03
CA VAL A 21 -9.23 2.76 1.83
C VAL A 21 -10.64 3.23 2.22
N ALA A 22 -10.83 4.53 2.46
CA ALA A 22 -12.13 5.10 2.76
C ALA A 22 -12.25 6.54 2.24
N GLY A 23 -13.38 6.83 1.58
CA GLY A 23 -13.64 8.15 1.02
C GLY A 23 -12.64 8.55 -0.06
N ASN A 24 -12.38 9.86 -0.19
CA ASN A 24 -11.58 10.44 -1.28
C ASN A 24 -10.35 11.21 -0.79
N ARG A 25 -9.85 10.89 0.42
CA ARG A 25 -8.67 11.54 1.00
C ARG A 25 -7.83 10.51 1.73
N ILE A 26 -6.55 10.81 1.92
CA ILE A 26 -5.68 9.97 2.75
C ILE A 26 -6.20 9.91 4.18
N THR A 27 -6.29 8.69 4.67
CA THR A 27 -6.68 8.33 6.03
C THR A 27 -5.57 7.52 6.69
N LEU A 28 -5.73 7.23 7.98
CA LEU A 28 -4.85 6.29 8.68
C LEU A 28 -4.87 4.89 8.06
N GLY A 29 -6.01 4.46 7.51
CA GLY A 29 -6.13 3.17 6.82
C GLY A 29 -5.19 3.08 5.62
N ASP A 30 -5.05 4.17 4.86
CA ASP A 30 -4.13 4.22 3.72
C ASP A 30 -2.68 4.10 4.16
N LEU A 31 -2.30 4.79 5.23
CA LEU A 31 -0.94 4.76 5.77
C LEU A 31 -0.60 3.37 6.34
N PHE A 32 -1.56 2.73 7.01
CA PHE A 32 -1.39 1.37 7.53
C PHE A 32 -1.28 0.35 6.41
N LEU A 33 -2.13 0.44 5.39
CA LEU A 33 -2.05 -0.43 4.22
C LEU A 33 -0.72 -0.23 3.51
N PHE A 34 -0.30 1.02 3.27
CA PHE A 34 0.98 1.34 2.62
C PHE A 34 2.19 0.79 3.38
N THR A 35 2.24 0.95 4.69
CA THR A 35 3.35 0.43 5.51
C THR A 35 3.34 -1.09 5.54
N THR A 36 2.18 -1.73 5.59
CA THR A 36 2.06 -3.19 5.52
C THR A 36 2.54 -3.72 4.16
N LEU A 37 2.12 -3.10 3.06
CA LEU A 37 2.55 -3.48 1.71
C LEU A 37 4.05 -3.27 1.51
N THR A 38 4.63 -2.23 2.12
CA THR A 38 6.09 -2.01 2.11
C THR A 38 6.83 -3.21 2.72
N HIS A 39 6.40 -3.67 3.90
CA HIS A 39 6.99 -4.87 4.52
C HIS A 39 6.81 -6.12 3.65
N VAL A 40 5.64 -6.31 3.03
CA VAL A 40 5.39 -7.46 2.15
C VAL A 40 6.34 -7.45 0.95
N MET A 41 6.55 -6.29 0.32
CA MET A 41 7.47 -6.15 -0.82
C MET A 41 8.93 -6.39 -0.43
N GLU A 42 9.34 -5.97 0.77
CA GLU A 42 10.71 -6.16 1.27
C GLU A 42 10.96 -7.60 1.73
N THR A 43 9.97 -8.26 2.34
CA THR A 43 10.10 -9.62 2.90
C THR A 43 9.79 -10.73 1.89
N VAL A 44 8.91 -10.48 0.92
CA VAL A 44 8.52 -11.43 -0.13
C VAL A 44 8.58 -10.76 -1.52
N PRO A 45 9.79 -10.50 -2.04
CA PRO A 45 9.97 -9.75 -3.28
C PRO A 45 9.22 -10.39 -4.47
N GLY A 46 8.52 -9.58 -5.25
CA GLY A 46 7.79 -10.03 -6.44
C GLY A 46 6.40 -10.60 -6.17
N PHE A 47 6.05 -10.92 -4.91
CA PHE A 47 4.74 -11.49 -4.59
C PHE A 47 3.61 -10.50 -4.85
N LEU A 48 3.76 -9.26 -4.35
CA LEU A 48 2.71 -8.24 -4.48
C LEU A 48 2.51 -7.85 -5.95
N GLU A 49 3.59 -7.71 -6.70
CA GLU A 49 3.58 -7.33 -8.11
C GLU A 49 2.93 -8.39 -8.99
N GLN A 50 3.15 -9.67 -8.69
CA GLN A 50 2.62 -10.79 -9.49
C GLN A 50 1.19 -11.15 -9.11
N LYS A 51 0.83 -11.09 -7.82
CA LYS A 51 -0.46 -11.60 -7.33
C LYS A 51 -1.50 -10.51 -7.13
N PHE A 52 -1.09 -9.30 -6.73
CA PHE A 52 -2.00 -8.22 -6.36
C PHE A 52 -1.58 -6.89 -7.00
N PRO A 53 -1.65 -6.78 -8.35
CA PRO A 53 -1.17 -5.59 -9.07
C PRO A 53 -1.89 -4.30 -8.65
N LYS A 54 -3.17 -4.36 -8.26
CA LYS A 54 -3.91 -3.20 -7.75
C LYS A 54 -3.37 -2.68 -6.41
N LEU A 55 -2.96 -3.57 -5.51
CA LEU A 55 -2.32 -3.18 -4.24
C LEU A 55 -0.93 -2.59 -4.48
N HIS A 56 -0.20 -3.13 -5.46
CA HIS A 56 1.07 -2.54 -5.89
C HIS A 56 0.90 -1.14 -6.50
N GLU A 57 -0.13 -0.95 -7.32
CA GLU A 57 -0.48 0.36 -7.88
C GLU A 57 -0.88 1.35 -6.78
N PHE A 58 -1.70 0.92 -5.81
CA PHE A 58 -2.03 1.71 -4.63
C PHE A 58 -0.77 2.16 -3.88
N HIS A 59 0.16 1.24 -3.60
CA HIS A 59 1.42 1.56 -2.91
C HIS A 59 2.22 2.63 -3.66
N LYS A 60 2.35 2.51 -4.99
CA LYS A 60 3.04 3.52 -5.82
C LYS A 60 2.33 4.87 -5.86
N SER A 61 1.00 4.88 -5.82
CA SER A 61 0.19 6.09 -5.97
C SER A 61 -0.01 6.89 -4.67
N LEU A 62 0.13 6.25 -3.51
CA LEU A 62 -0.13 6.93 -2.24
C LEU A 62 0.85 8.09 -1.95
N PRO A 63 2.18 7.96 -2.16
CA PRO A 63 3.11 9.07 -1.94
C PRO A 63 2.87 10.26 -2.89
N THR A 64 2.37 10.02 -4.11
CA THR A 64 2.07 11.13 -5.05
C THR A 64 0.84 11.92 -4.63
N SER A 65 -0.06 11.31 -3.86
CA SER A 65 -1.26 11.93 -3.30
C SER A 65 -0.98 12.82 -2.08
N CYS A 66 0.21 12.73 -1.46
CA CYS A 66 0.64 13.61 -0.36
C CYS A 66 2.13 13.96 -0.48
N SER A 67 2.40 15.21 -0.90
CA SER A 67 3.77 15.72 -1.06
C SER A 67 4.62 15.60 0.22
N ARG A 68 4.01 15.83 1.40
CA ARG A 68 4.70 15.66 2.69
C ARG A 68 5.14 14.22 2.95
N LEU A 69 4.31 13.25 2.57
CA LEU A 69 4.64 11.82 2.70
C LEU A 69 5.78 11.43 1.74
N SER A 70 5.72 11.89 0.48
CA SER A 70 6.78 11.66 -0.49
C SER A 70 8.13 12.20 -0.01
N GLU A 71 8.17 13.44 0.48
CA GLU A 71 9.39 14.05 1.02
C GLU A 71 9.90 13.36 2.28
N TYR A 72 8.99 12.89 3.15
CA TYR A 72 9.36 12.09 4.31
C TYR A 72 10.02 10.77 3.90
N LEU A 73 9.43 10.03 2.98
CA LEU A 73 9.94 8.72 2.55
C LEU A 73 11.34 8.81 1.90
N LYS A 74 11.64 9.90 1.18
CA LYS A 74 12.99 10.16 0.62
C LYS A 74 14.05 10.34 1.70
N LYS A 75 13.69 10.96 2.83
CA LYS A 75 14.60 11.29 3.93
C LYS A 75 14.63 10.22 5.03
N ARG A 76 13.66 9.30 5.03
CA ARG A 76 13.54 8.24 6.03
C ARG A 76 14.80 7.38 6.01
N ALA A 77 15.41 7.17 7.18
CA ALA A 77 16.50 6.23 7.32
C ALA A 77 16.05 4.83 6.91
N LYS A 78 16.91 4.08 6.23
CA LYS A 78 16.65 2.67 5.94
C LYS A 78 16.80 1.88 7.24
N THR A 79 15.78 1.11 7.56
CA THR A 79 15.75 0.16 8.67
C THR A 79 15.56 -1.25 8.11
N PRO A 80 15.97 -2.30 8.83
CA PRO A 80 15.77 -3.69 8.39
C PRO A 80 14.30 -4.14 8.47
N PHE A 81 13.45 -3.37 9.16
CA PHE A 81 12.00 -3.44 9.24
C PHE A 81 11.47 -2.02 9.46
#